data_AF-A0A9E4CE77-F1
#
_entry.id   AF-A0A9E4CE77-F1
#
_cell.length_a   1.000
_cell.length_b   1.000
_cell.length_c   1.000
_cell.angle_alpha   90.00
_cell.angle_beta   90.00
_cell.angle_gamma   90.00
#
_symmetry.space_group_name_H-M   'P 1'
#
loop_
_entity.id
_entity.type
_entity.pdbx_description
1 polymer ?
#
loop_
_entity_poly.entity_id
_entity_poly.type
_entity_poly.pdbx_seq_one_letter_code
_entity_poly.pdbx_strand_id
1 'polypeptide(L)'
;MAPRMIAIYGKGGIGKSFTTSNLTARLALDGYRVLQLGCDPKHDSCNTIFDGHSLPTLGEVWREHKDQGTEERMVVGDVIFRNELPGNIPIFGCEIGGPDVGRGCGGQGITHGFKVLERLGMQKWHLDYVVMDFLGDVVCGGFATPLARSLAEEVIIVVSHDRQSLYAANNIARAAHYFRSMGGSTQILGMIVNRDDGTDTADRFAAASGLPILMRVPLNHDVRVLADSCKLALQVDQFNELFSDFAGRIARREIPPCTDYSPLEYDEFLRVFGAEEPPGRPTPATKADLFAEEEAQATPLLMEFDLTPLRQVHVIDPRQRKVQEMMEAIGIHVTGMDAEEHDGITVTSGATEIRIGEMADLDNKMAFVAALARSGQTFSMIDVRYADAPSYR
;
A
#
# COMPACT_ATOMS: atom_id res chain seq x y z
N MET A 1 -15.54 -3.56 22.86
CA MET A 1 -15.91 -2.87 21.59
C MET A 1 -14.75 -3.09 20.63
N ALA A 2 -14.99 -3.24 19.32
CA ALA A 2 -13.89 -3.31 18.36
C ALA A 2 -13.19 -1.93 18.28
N PRO A 3 -11.87 -1.88 18.08
CA PRO A 3 -11.16 -0.61 17.93
C PRO A 3 -11.64 0.12 16.68
N ARG A 4 -11.72 1.45 16.76
CA ARG A 4 -12.02 2.29 15.61
C ARG A 4 -10.77 2.40 14.73
N MET A 5 -10.89 1.99 13.47
CA MET A 5 -9.79 1.92 12.52
C MET A 5 -9.77 3.16 11.64
N ILE A 6 -8.76 4.01 11.81
CA ILE A 6 -8.64 5.29 11.08
C ILE A 6 -7.39 5.24 10.18
N ALA A 7 -7.55 5.45 8.89
CA ALA A 7 -6.44 5.59 7.95
C ALA A 7 -6.16 7.06 7.63
N ILE A 8 -4.89 7.46 7.72
CA ILE A 8 -4.39 8.78 7.35
C ILE A 8 -3.67 8.65 6.01
N TYR A 9 -4.19 9.35 5.00
CA TYR A 9 -3.63 9.39 3.65
C TYR A 9 -3.16 10.80 3.28
N GLY A 10 -2.47 10.91 2.15
CA GLY A 10 -1.98 12.19 1.61
C GLY A 10 -0.65 12.03 0.87
N LYS A 11 -0.26 13.09 0.17
CA LYS A 11 0.99 13.16 -0.61
C LYS A 11 2.22 12.86 0.28
N GLY A 12 3.29 12.33 -0.32
CA GLY A 12 4.60 12.18 0.30
C GLY A 12 5.11 13.52 0.85
N GLY A 13 5.61 13.51 2.09
CA GLY A 13 6.16 14.71 2.73
C GLY A 13 5.14 15.77 3.19
N ILE A 14 3.83 15.51 3.07
CA ILE A 14 2.77 16.46 3.48
C ILE A 14 2.61 16.58 5.00
N GLY A 15 3.17 15.66 5.78
CA GLY A 15 3.03 15.62 7.25
C GLY A 15 1.94 14.68 7.77
N LYS A 16 1.73 13.53 7.10
CA LYS A 16 0.87 12.44 7.61
C LYS A 16 1.35 11.94 8.96
N SER A 17 2.61 11.47 9.06
CA SER A 17 3.21 10.96 10.30
C SER A 17 3.20 11.98 11.45
N PHE A 18 3.37 13.27 11.12
CA PHE A 18 3.21 14.37 12.07
C PHE A 18 1.77 14.42 12.61
N THR A 19 0.77 14.39 11.74
CA THR A 19 -0.64 14.41 12.12
C THR A 19 -1.01 13.16 12.92
N THR A 20 -0.59 11.99 12.45
CA THR A 20 -0.83 10.69 13.10
C THR A 20 -0.24 10.69 14.50
N SER A 21 1.04 11.03 14.68
CA SER A 21 1.73 10.98 15.97
C SER A 21 1.12 11.92 17.01
N ASN A 22 0.74 13.14 16.60
CA ASN A 22 0.10 14.08 17.52
C ASN A 22 -1.35 13.69 17.84
N LEU A 23 -2.09 13.14 16.88
CA LEU A 23 -3.44 12.62 17.11
C LEU A 23 -3.44 11.42 18.06
N THR A 24 -2.58 10.42 17.80
CA THR A 24 -2.48 9.21 18.61
C THR A 24 -2.00 9.52 20.02
N ALA A 25 -0.99 10.39 20.16
CA ALA A 25 -0.54 10.86 21.45
C ALA A 25 -1.65 11.60 22.21
N ARG A 26 -2.39 12.48 21.56
CA ARG A 26 -3.50 13.20 22.21
C ARG A 26 -4.61 12.25 22.67
N LEU A 27 -5.03 11.31 21.81
CA LEU A 27 -6.01 10.29 22.18
C LEU A 27 -5.54 9.45 23.36
N ALA A 28 -4.26 9.06 23.40
CA ALA A 28 -3.70 8.32 24.52
C ALA A 28 -3.70 9.15 25.82
N LEU A 29 -3.29 10.43 25.76
CA LEU A 29 -3.36 11.36 26.89
C LEU A 29 -4.79 11.57 27.40
N ASP A 30 -5.79 11.43 26.53
CA ASP A 30 -7.23 11.47 26.88
C ASP A 30 -7.76 10.16 27.47
N GLY A 31 -6.88 9.16 27.69
CA GLY A 31 -7.20 7.91 28.37
C GLY A 31 -7.59 6.76 27.44
N TYR A 32 -7.46 6.92 26.13
CA TYR A 32 -7.74 5.86 25.16
C TYR A 32 -6.53 4.94 24.95
N ARG A 33 -6.78 3.66 24.68
CA ARG A 33 -5.75 2.70 24.29
C ARG A 33 -5.54 2.76 22.78
N VAL A 34 -4.41 3.31 22.36
CA VAL A 34 -4.13 3.64 20.95
C VAL A 34 -2.95 2.86 20.41
N LEU A 35 -3.10 2.32 19.21
CA LEU A 35 -2.01 1.76 18.40
C LEU A 35 -1.80 2.63 17.16
N GLN A 36 -0.56 3.08 16.94
CA GLN A 36 -0.12 3.69 15.69
C GLN A 36 0.51 2.63 14.78
N LEU A 37 0.05 2.54 13.53
CA LEU A 37 0.62 1.65 12.52
C LEU A 37 1.26 2.47 11.40
N GLY A 38 2.56 2.32 11.21
CA GLY A 38 3.26 2.85 10.04
C GLY A 38 3.11 1.93 8.84
N CYS A 39 2.41 2.39 7.81
CA CYS A 39 2.11 1.65 6.58
C CYS A 39 2.82 2.30 5.36
N ASP A 40 4.06 2.72 5.56
CA ASP A 40 4.91 3.35 4.56
C ASP A 40 6.27 2.62 4.51
N PRO A 41 6.80 2.26 3.32
CA PRO A 41 8.16 1.74 3.19
C PRO A 41 9.25 2.59 3.87
N LYS A 42 8.99 3.88 4.08
CA LYS A 42 9.87 4.83 4.79
C LYS A 42 10.04 4.52 6.29
N HIS A 43 9.13 3.76 6.91
CA HIS A 43 9.23 3.20 8.27
C HIS A 43 9.60 4.17 9.42
N ASP A 44 9.20 5.44 9.34
CA ASP A 44 9.51 6.47 10.33
C ASP A 44 8.25 7.09 10.98
N SER A 45 7.10 6.42 10.86
CA SER A 45 5.82 6.96 11.34
C SER A 45 5.82 7.10 12.86
N CYS A 46 6.29 6.06 13.55
CA CYS A 46 6.24 5.95 15.00
C CYS A 46 7.39 6.70 15.71
N ASN A 47 8.42 7.17 14.99
CA ASN A 47 9.62 7.76 15.60
C ASN A 47 9.29 8.85 16.62
N THR A 48 8.29 9.70 16.33
CA THR A 48 7.90 10.79 17.25
C THR A 48 7.30 10.28 18.56
N ILE A 49 6.49 9.23 18.53
CA ILE A 49 5.89 8.64 19.75
C ILE A 49 6.82 7.69 20.48
N PHE A 50 8.01 7.40 19.92
CA PHE A 50 9.11 6.63 20.53
C PHE A 50 10.37 7.47 20.73
N ASP A 51 10.24 8.78 20.94
CA ASP A 51 11.37 9.67 21.28
C ASP A 51 12.56 9.64 20.31
N GLY A 52 12.28 9.40 19.02
CA GLY A 52 13.26 9.32 17.95
C GLY A 52 13.85 7.92 17.73
N HIS A 53 13.43 6.91 18.50
CA HIS A 53 13.82 5.53 18.27
C HIS A 53 13.11 4.96 17.03
N SER A 54 13.90 4.48 16.07
CA SER A 54 13.41 3.70 14.94
C SER A 54 13.03 2.30 15.43
N LEU A 55 11.79 1.90 15.15
CA LEU A 55 11.33 0.54 15.43
C LEU A 55 11.80 -0.42 14.34
N PRO A 56 12.09 -1.69 14.65
CA PRO A 56 12.25 -2.70 13.62
C PRO A 56 10.92 -2.90 12.89
N THR A 57 10.98 -3.09 11.58
CA THR A 57 9.78 -3.29 10.78
C THR A 57 9.29 -4.73 10.90
N LEU A 58 7.98 -4.93 10.77
CA LEU A 58 7.38 -6.27 10.68
C LEU A 58 8.03 -7.09 9.57
N GLY A 59 8.32 -6.47 8.42
CA GLY A 59 9.00 -7.12 7.30
C GLY A 59 10.40 -7.63 7.63
N GLU A 60 11.19 -6.88 8.41
CA GLU A 60 12.51 -7.30 8.89
C GLU A 60 12.40 -8.45 9.87
N VAL A 61 11.58 -8.30 10.92
CA VAL A 61 11.36 -9.33 11.94
C VAL A 61 10.87 -10.63 11.31
N TRP A 62 9.91 -10.54 10.38
CA TRP A 62 9.41 -11.72 9.67
C TRP A 62 10.51 -12.43 8.86
N ARG A 63 11.41 -11.67 8.23
CA ARG A 63 12.54 -12.23 7.46
C ARG A 63 13.52 -12.96 8.38
N GLU A 64 13.83 -12.38 9.53
CA GLU A 64 14.68 -13.04 10.54
C GLU A 64 14.08 -14.37 11.02
N HIS A 65 12.77 -14.38 11.29
CA HIS A 65 12.07 -15.61 11.64
C HIS A 65 12.05 -16.63 10.50
N LYS A 66 11.89 -16.17 9.26
CA LYS A 66 11.91 -17.02 8.06
C LYS A 66 13.26 -17.69 7.85
N ASP A 67 14.34 -16.93 7.96
CA ASP A 67 15.70 -17.47 7.81
C ASP A 67 16.01 -18.53 8.88
N GLN A 68 15.30 -18.50 10.01
CA GLN A 68 15.39 -19.47 11.09
C GLN A 68 14.32 -20.60 11.02
N GLY A 69 13.37 -20.52 10.09
CA GLY A 69 12.22 -21.46 10.00
C GLY A 69 11.30 -21.41 11.22
N THR A 70 11.09 -20.22 11.79
CA THR A 70 10.32 -19.99 13.03
C THR A 70 9.18 -18.98 12.86
N GLU A 71 8.68 -18.77 11.65
CA GLU A 71 7.62 -17.79 11.33
C GLU A 71 6.34 -18.01 12.13
N GLU A 72 6.03 -19.27 12.48
CA GLU A 72 4.87 -19.64 13.31
C GLU A 72 5.07 -19.38 14.80
N ARG A 73 6.30 -19.09 15.23
CA ARG A 73 6.63 -18.74 16.62
C ARG A 73 6.61 -17.24 16.88
N MET A 74 6.42 -16.41 15.85
CA MET A 74 6.28 -14.97 16.02
C MET A 74 5.13 -14.65 16.97
N VAL A 75 5.37 -13.73 17.89
CA VAL A 75 4.42 -13.26 18.88
C VAL A 75 4.20 -11.75 18.76
N VAL A 76 3.17 -11.25 19.43
CA VAL A 76 2.81 -9.81 19.43
C VAL A 76 4.00 -8.93 19.86
N GLY A 77 4.79 -9.38 20.83
CA GLY A 77 5.93 -8.65 21.37
C GLY A 77 7.10 -8.47 20.39
N ASP A 78 7.12 -9.20 19.28
CA ASP A 78 8.18 -9.07 18.27
C ASP A 78 7.94 -7.86 17.36
N VAL A 79 6.68 -7.39 17.24
CA VAL A 79 6.29 -6.38 16.24
C VAL A 79 5.50 -5.22 16.82
N ILE A 80 4.88 -5.37 18.01
CA ILE A 80 4.16 -4.30 18.70
C ILE A 80 5.01 -3.80 19.86
N PHE A 81 5.42 -2.54 19.78
CA PHE A 81 6.23 -1.87 20.79
C PHE A 81 5.38 -0.94 21.64
N ARG A 82 5.79 -0.73 22.89
CA ARG A 82 5.14 0.17 23.85
C ARG A 82 6.09 1.29 24.22
N ASN A 83 5.59 2.52 24.24
CA ASN A 83 6.23 3.66 24.91
C ASN A 83 5.30 4.23 25.99
N GLU A 84 5.81 5.16 26.79
CA GLU A 84 5.05 5.90 27.80
C GLU A 84 5.16 7.41 27.55
N LEU A 85 4.00 8.05 27.36
CA LEU A 85 3.86 9.50 27.30
C LEU A 85 3.90 10.10 28.72
N PRO A 86 4.05 11.44 28.86
CA PRO A 86 4.03 12.10 30.17
C PRO A 86 2.86 11.65 31.04
N GLY A 87 3.13 11.36 32.31
CA GLY A 87 2.15 10.78 33.23
C GLY A 87 2.06 9.25 33.19
N ASN A 88 3.05 8.56 32.62
CA ASN A 88 3.11 7.09 32.48
C ASN A 88 1.94 6.53 31.67
N ILE A 89 1.53 7.28 30.65
CA ILE A 89 0.38 6.93 29.80
C ILE A 89 0.88 6.05 28.65
N PRO A 90 0.41 4.80 28.53
CA PRO A 90 0.92 3.88 27.52
C PRO A 90 0.43 4.27 26.11
N ILE A 91 1.33 4.18 25.14
CA ILE A 91 1.03 4.24 23.70
C ILE A 91 1.73 3.07 22.99
N PHE A 92 1.09 2.52 21.96
CA PHE A 92 1.61 1.39 21.21
C PHE A 92 1.94 1.79 19.77
N GLY A 93 2.98 1.18 19.20
CA GLY A 93 3.37 1.40 17.81
C GLY A 93 3.90 0.16 17.12
N CYS A 94 3.79 0.14 15.81
CA CYS A 94 4.33 -0.89 14.93
C CYS A 94 4.62 -0.28 13.55
N GLU A 95 5.79 -0.57 13.01
CA GLU A 95 6.13 -0.26 11.62
C GLU A 95 5.92 -1.52 10.79
N ILE A 96 4.96 -1.51 9.85
CA ILE A 96 4.83 -2.63 8.91
C ILE A 96 6.01 -2.63 7.95
N GLY A 97 6.44 -1.43 7.54
CA GLY A 97 7.53 -1.22 6.60
C GLY A 97 7.19 -1.63 5.17
N GLY A 98 8.23 -1.75 4.35
CA GLY A 98 8.16 -2.16 2.96
C GLY A 98 9.38 -3.02 2.61
N PRO A 99 9.46 -3.55 1.38
CA PRO A 99 10.65 -4.26 0.93
C PRO A 99 11.86 -3.32 0.91
N ASP A 100 13.06 -3.90 0.91
CA ASP A 100 14.32 -3.14 0.84
C ASP A 100 14.29 -2.11 -0.29
N VAL A 101 14.90 -0.95 -0.07
CA VAL A 101 14.94 0.13 -1.07
C VAL A 101 15.44 -0.41 -2.42
N GLY A 102 14.62 -0.24 -3.46
CA GLY A 102 14.93 -0.69 -4.82
C GLY A 102 14.59 -2.16 -5.12
N ARG A 103 13.91 -2.89 -4.21
CA ARG A 103 13.48 -4.28 -4.41
C ARG A 103 12.00 -4.48 -4.07
N GLY A 104 11.38 -5.49 -4.67
CA GLY A 104 10.03 -5.94 -4.34
C GLY A 104 8.90 -4.94 -4.65
N CYS A 105 7.73 -5.17 -4.03
CA CYS A 105 6.54 -4.33 -4.17
C CYS A 105 6.05 -3.88 -2.78
N GLY A 106 6.10 -2.57 -2.52
CA GLY A 106 5.66 -1.98 -1.23
C GLY A 106 4.26 -2.41 -0.82
N GLY A 107 3.32 -2.42 -1.75
CA GLY A 107 1.94 -2.84 -1.47
C GLY A 107 1.82 -4.31 -1.04
N GLN A 108 2.62 -5.22 -1.62
CA GLN A 108 2.61 -6.62 -1.19
C GLN A 108 3.12 -6.77 0.25
N GLY A 109 4.17 -6.02 0.62
CA GLY A 109 4.67 -5.97 2.00
C GLY A 109 3.61 -5.54 2.99
N ILE A 110 2.87 -4.45 2.68
CA ILE A 110 1.77 -3.98 3.53
C ILE A 110 0.67 -5.05 3.67
N THR A 111 0.26 -5.65 2.56
CA THR A 111 -0.81 -6.68 2.57
C THR A 111 -0.40 -7.91 3.39
N HIS A 112 0.86 -8.34 3.26
CA HIS A 112 1.42 -9.41 4.07
C HIS A 112 1.48 -9.04 5.55
N GLY A 113 1.94 -7.83 5.88
CA GLY A 113 1.98 -7.32 7.25
C GLY A 113 0.62 -7.38 7.95
N PHE A 114 -0.45 -6.95 7.29
CA PHE A 114 -1.80 -7.07 7.85
C PHE A 114 -2.22 -8.53 8.09
N LYS A 115 -1.85 -9.48 7.21
CA LYS A 115 -2.12 -10.91 7.45
C LYS A 115 -1.38 -11.42 8.68
N VAL A 116 -0.14 -10.98 8.90
CA VAL A 116 0.63 -11.32 10.11
C VAL A 116 -0.03 -10.74 11.35
N LEU A 117 -0.45 -9.47 11.33
CA LEU A 117 -1.17 -8.84 12.45
C LEU A 117 -2.52 -9.54 12.73
N GLU A 118 -3.27 -9.92 11.69
CA GLU A 118 -4.51 -10.71 11.79
C GLU A 118 -4.24 -12.06 12.47
N ARG A 119 -3.18 -12.78 12.06
CA ARG A 119 -2.74 -14.05 12.68
C ARG A 119 -2.36 -13.86 14.15
N LEU A 120 -1.67 -12.77 14.48
CA LEU A 120 -1.32 -12.39 15.85
C LEU A 120 -2.54 -11.91 16.68
N GLY A 121 -3.73 -11.90 16.08
CA GLY A 121 -4.99 -11.64 16.77
C GLY A 121 -5.31 -10.16 16.96
N MET A 122 -4.91 -9.28 16.04
CA MET A 122 -5.17 -7.83 16.09
C MET A 122 -6.61 -7.47 16.50
N GLN A 123 -7.60 -8.23 16.03
CA GLN A 123 -9.02 -8.03 16.33
C GLN A 123 -9.42 -8.31 17.79
N LYS A 124 -8.56 -9.02 18.55
CA LYS A 124 -8.77 -9.38 19.96
C LYS A 124 -8.05 -8.42 20.91
N TRP A 125 -7.23 -7.51 20.39
CA TRP A 125 -6.50 -6.56 21.23
C TRP A 125 -7.47 -5.54 21.82
N HIS A 126 -7.32 -5.28 23.12
CA HIS A 126 -8.13 -4.30 23.83
C HIS A 126 -7.62 -2.89 23.51
N LEU A 127 -7.92 -2.41 22.31
CA LEU A 127 -7.61 -1.06 21.82
C LEU A 127 -8.92 -0.31 21.58
N ASP A 128 -8.88 1.00 21.79
CA ASP A 128 -9.98 1.91 21.42
C ASP A 128 -9.77 2.44 20.00
N TYR A 129 -8.51 2.68 19.60
CA TYR A 129 -8.14 3.20 18.28
C TYR A 129 -6.94 2.46 17.69
N VAL A 130 -7.00 2.24 16.38
CA VAL A 130 -5.83 1.93 15.55
C VAL A 130 -5.76 2.99 14.46
N VAL A 131 -4.68 3.77 14.46
CA VAL A 131 -4.47 4.84 13.47
C VAL A 131 -3.33 4.44 12.55
N MET A 132 -3.63 4.34 11.26
CA MET A 132 -2.73 3.83 10.24
C MET A 132 -2.23 4.96 9.35
N ASP A 133 -0.91 5.16 9.27
CA ASP A 133 -0.27 6.16 8.40
C ASP A 133 0.12 5.53 7.07
N PHE A 134 -0.65 5.82 6.01
CA PHE A 134 -0.48 5.22 4.69
C PHE A 134 0.23 6.14 3.69
N LEU A 135 1.10 5.54 2.87
CA LEU A 135 1.61 6.21 1.68
C LEU A 135 0.46 6.51 0.69
N GLY A 136 0.19 7.80 0.43
CA GLY A 136 -0.94 8.26 -0.38
C GLY A 136 -0.59 8.82 -1.76
N ASP A 137 0.68 8.76 -2.19
CA ASP A 137 1.08 9.15 -3.54
C ASP A 137 0.53 8.19 -4.61
N VAL A 138 0.37 6.92 -4.22
CA VAL A 138 -0.20 5.86 -5.04
C VAL A 138 -1.32 5.18 -4.24
N VAL A 139 -2.47 4.98 -4.87
CA VAL A 139 -3.62 4.29 -4.26
C VAL A 139 -3.97 3.10 -5.14
N CYS A 140 -3.01 2.20 -5.30
CA CYS A 140 -3.14 0.99 -6.10
C CYS A 140 -2.61 -0.23 -5.34
N GLY A 141 -3.09 -1.42 -5.74
CA GLY A 141 -2.68 -2.69 -5.15
C GLY A 141 -2.77 -2.67 -3.62
N GLY A 142 -1.65 -2.98 -2.96
CA GLY A 142 -1.61 -3.06 -1.51
C GLY A 142 -1.69 -1.73 -0.74
N PHE A 143 -1.42 -0.60 -1.39
CA PHE A 143 -1.62 0.72 -0.77
C PHE A 143 -3.09 1.14 -0.74
N ALA A 144 -3.92 0.48 -1.55
CA ALA A 144 -5.37 0.60 -1.51
C ALA A 144 -6.01 -0.42 -0.52
N THR A 145 -5.24 -1.32 0.09
CA THR A 145 -5.76 -2.39 0.96
C THR A 145 -6.71 -1.90 2.06
N PRO A 146 -6.46 -0.77 2.77
CA PRO A 146 -7.42 -0.23 3.73
C PRO A 146 -8.79 0.05 3.14
N LEU A 147 -8.81 0.58 1.92
CA LEU A 147 -10.03 0.91 1.19
C LEU A 147 -10.67 -0.37 0.62
N ALA A 148 -9.86 -1.22 -0.02
CA ALA A 148 -10.30 -2.38 -0.78
C ALA A 148 -10.77 -3.55 0.09
N ARG A 149 -10.10 -3.81 1.22
CA ARG A 149 -10.47 -4.86 2.19
C ARG A 149 -11.34 -4.33 3.34
N SER A 150 -11.70 -3.05 3.32
CA SER A 150 -12.43 -2.38 4.40
C SER A 150 -11.76 -2.59 5.78
N LEU A 151 -10.42 -2.54 5.81
CA LEU A 151 -9.65 -2.63 7.07
C LEU A 151 -9.73 -1.33 7.85
N ALA A 152 -9.88 -0.20 7.16
CA ALA A 152 -10.19 1.08 7.78
C ALA A 152 -11.70 1.31 7.73
N GLU A 153 -12.27 1.73 8.85
CA GLU A 153 -13.65 2.21 8.86
C GLU A 153 -13.70 3.64 8.31
N GLU A 154 -12.66 4.41 8.61
CA GLU A 154 -12.63 5.86 8.40
C GLU A 154 -11.30 6.31 7.78
N VAL A 155 -11.37 7.29 6.88
CA VAL A 155 -10.23 7.86 6.16
C VAL A 155 -10.18 9.36 6.37
N ILE A 156 -9.00 9.87 6.70
CA ILE A 156 -8.69 11.29 6.75
C ILE A 156 -7.56 11.57 5.77
N ILE A 157 -7.68 12.64 4.99
CA ILE A 157 -6.70 13.02 3.98
C ILE A 157 -5.94 14.27 4.43
N VAL A 158 -4.63 14.20 4.57
CA VAL A 158 -3.78 15.36 4.86
C VAL A 158 -3.40 16.03 3.55
N VAL A 159 -3.66 17.33 3.46
CA VAL A 159 -3.41 18.15 2.28
C VAL A 159 -2.67 19.43 2.63
N SER A 160 -2.10 20.08 1.63
CA SER A 160 -1.70 21.50 1.63
C SER A 160 -2.46 22.22 0.53
N HIS A 161 -2.13 23.48 0.30
CA HIS A 161 -2.64 24.28 -0.80
C HIS A 161 -1.99 23.98 -2.17
N ASP A 162 -0.96 23.12 -2.21
CA ASP A 162 -0.25 22.83 -3.46
C ASP A 162 -1.00 21.86 -4.37
N ARG A 163 -0.87 22.08 -5.69
CA ARG A 163 -1.58 21.30 -6.72
C ARG A 163 -1.36 19.79 -6.61
N GLN A 164 -0.13 19.36 -6.31
CA GLN A 164 0.16 17.93 -6.24
C GLN A 164 -0.48 17.30 -5.00
N SER A 165 -0.53 18.02 -3.88
CA SER A 165 -1.21 17.56 -2.67
C SER A 165 -2.71 17.37 -2.90
N LEU A 166 -3.37 18.34 -3.51
CA LEU A 166 -4.80 18.26 -3.82
C LEU A 166 -5.09 17.23 -4.92
N TYR A 167 -4.16 17.03 -5.85
CA TYR A 167 -4.26 15.97 -6.85
C TYR A 167 -4.23 14.58 -6.21
N ALA A 168 -3.30 14.35 -5.25
CA ALA A 168 -3.25 13.12 -4.48
C ALA A 168 -4.56 12.92 -3.69
N ALA A 169 -5.07 13.98 -3.03
CA ALA A 169 -6.34 13.94 -2.32
C ALA A 169 -7.51 13.55 -3.23
N ASN A 170 -7.58 14.13 -4.43
CA ASN A 170 -8.59 13.80 -5.42
C ASN A 170 -8.49 12.31 -5.85
N ASN A 171 -7.29 11.78 -6.06
CA ASN A 171 -7.10 10.37 -6.39
C ASN A 171 -7.49 9.43 -5.25
N ILE A 172 -7.21 9.79 -4.00
CA ILE A 172 -7.66 9.03 -2.82
C ILE A 172 -9.19 9.04 -2.75
N ALA A 173 -9.82 10.20 -2.98
CA ALA A 173 -11.27 10.32 -3.03
C ALA A 173 -11.89 9.47 -4.15
N ARG A 174 -11.29 9.46 -5.35
CA ARG A 174 -11.67 8.58 -6.48
C ARG A 174 -11.59 7.12 -6.10
N ALA A 175 -10.48 6.70 -5.49
CA ALA A 175 -10.30 5.31 -5.07
C ALA A 175 -11.34 4.90 -4.02
N ALA A 176 -11.56 5.73 -2.99
CA ALA A 176 -12.57 5.46 -1.97
C ALA A 176 -13.99 5.39 -2.57
N HIS A 177 -14.32 6.30 -3.51
CA HIS A 177 -15.61 6.29 -4.20
C HIS A 177 -15.79 5.00 -5.03
N TYR A 178 -14.75 4.57 -5.73
CA TYR A 178 -14.73 3.31 -6.49
C TYR A 178 -14.92 2.07 -5.60
N PHE A 179 -14.20 1.96 -4.47
CA PHE A 179 -14.38 0.82 -3.57
C PHE A 179 -15.75 0.80 -2.89
N ARG A 180 -16.30 1.98 -2.57
CA ARG A 180 -17.66 2.10 -2.04
C ARG A 180 -18.71 1.63 -3.06
N SER A 181 -18.57 1.95 -4.34
CA SER A 181 -19.50 1.48 -5.38
C SER A 181 -19.46 -0.04 -5.58
N MET A 182 -18.36 -0.70 -5.19
CA MET A 182 -18.21 -2.16 -5.14
C MET A 182 -18.67 -2.79 -3.82
N GLY A 183 -19.25 -2.02 -2.89
CA GLY A 183 -19.77 -2.49 -1.61
C GLY A 183 -18.81 -2.39 -0.42
N GLY A 184 -17.67 -1.69 -0.56
CA GLY A 184 -16.78 -1.40 0.56
C GLY A 184 -17.43 -0.49 1.60
N SER A 185 -17.10 -0.69 2.88
CA SER A 185 -17.69 0.07 3.99
C SER A 185 -16.87 1.27 4.44
N THR A 186 -15.63 1.40 3.99
CA THR A 186 -14.73 2.51 4.31
C THR A 186 -15.33 3.87 3.94
N GLN A 187 -15.31 4.82 4.88
CA GLN A 187 -15.83 6.17 4.68
C GLN A 187 -14.74 7.23 4.79
N ILE A 188 -14.80 8.27 3.96
CA ILE A 188 -13.96 9.46 4.16
C ILE A 188 -14.63 10.36 5.21
N LEU A 189 -13.87 10.85 6.18
CA LEU A 189 -14.32 11.87 7.13
C LEU A 189 -14.15 13.27 6.55
N GLY A 190 -13.01 13.52 5.91
CA GLY A 190 -12.67 14.82 5.34
C GLY A 190 -11.16 15.00 5.21
N MET A 191 -10.74 16.27 5.10
CA MET A 191 -9.34 16.64 4.93
C MET A 191 -8.79 17.48 6.08
N ILE A 192 -7.50 17.36 6.34
CA ILE A 192 -6.73 18.23 7.24
C ILE A 192 -5.83 19.09 6.36
N VAL A 193 -5.97 20.41 6.44
CA VAL A 193 -5.06 21.34 5.76
C VAL A 193 -3.85 21.54 6.67
N ASN A 194 -2.72 20.93 6.29
CA ASN A 194 -1.46 21.05 7.00
C ASN A 194 -0.55 22.09 6.34
N ARG A 195 0.33 22.70 7.16
CA ARG A 195 1.18 23.82 6.76
C ARG A 195 0.34 24.93 6.10
N ASP A 196 -0.79 25.23 6.72
CA ASP A 196 -1.71 26.25 6.22
C ASP A 196 -0.98 27.59 6.16
N ASP A 197 -0.84 28.11 4.94
CA ASP A 197 -0.19 29.38 4.62
C ASP A 197 -1.18 30.54 4.49
N GLY A 198 -2.47 30.28 4.78
CA GLY A 198 -3.54 31.27 4.73
C GLY A 198 -4.12 31.49 3.33
N THR A 199 -3.69 30.73 2.32
CA THR A 199 -4.35 30.74 1.01
C THR A 199 -5.66 29.93 1.04
N ASP A 200 -6.46 30.07 -0.02
CA ASP A 200 -7.82 29.51 -0.12
C ASP A 200 -7.90 28.32 -1.09
N THR A 201 -6.77 27.82 -1.59
CA THR A 201 -6.78 26.82 -2.67
C THR A 201 -7.38 25.49 -2.19
N ALA A 202 -7.07 25.06 -0.97
CA ALA A 202 -7.72 23.90 -0.36
C ALA A 202 -9.22 24.13 -0.11
N ASP A 203 -9.66 25.35 0.20
CA ASP A 203 -11.07 25.72 0.37
C ASP A 203 -11.84 25.61 -0.95
N ARG A 204 -11.26 26.12 -2.05
CA ARG A 204 -11.86 25.98 -3.39
C ARG A 204 -11.98 24.51 -3.78
N PHE A 205 -10.96 23.70 -3.49
CA PHE A 205 -11.00 22.25 -3.71
C PHE A 205 -12.07 21.57 -2.85
N ALA A 206 -12.16 21.92 -1.57
CA ALA A 206 -13.16 21.40 -0.63
C ALA A 206 -14.58 21.71 -1.11
N ALA A 207 -14.83 22.95 -1.52
CA ALA A 207 -16.13 23.39 -2.04
C ALA A 207 -16.49 22.68 -3.35
N ALA A 208 -15.54 22.49 -4.26
CA ALA A 208 -15.78 21.83 -5.53
C ALA A 208 -16.01 20.31 -5.38
N SER A 209 -15.22 19.64 -4.53
CA SER A 209 -15.29 18.18 -4.34
C SER A 209 -16.34 17.74 -3.33
N GLY A 210 -16.82 18.63 -2.47
CA GLY A 210 -17.71 18.31 -1.35
C GLY A 210 -17.01 17.74 -0.11
N LEU A 211 -15.68 17.58 -0.13
CA LEU A 211 -14.93 17.09 1.01
C LEU A 211 -14.81 18.17 2.11
N PRO A 212 -15.18 17.90 3.38
CA PRO A 212 -15.09 18.89 4.44
C PRO A 212 -13.66 19.05 4.96
N ILE A 213 -13.29 20.27 5.37
CA ILE A 213 -12.05 20.54 6.10
C ILE A 213 -12.30 20.32 7.59
N LEU A 214 -11.57 19.37 8.19
CA LEU A 214 -11.74 18.94 9.57
C LEU A 214 -10.91 19.78 10.56
N MET A 215 -9.71 20.14 10.15
CA MET A 215 -8.72 20.85 10.95
C MET A 215 -7.76 21.59 10.03
N ARG A 216 -7.25 22.73 10.51
CA ARG A 216 -6.17 23.50 9.89
C ARG A 216 -4.99 23.54 10.84
N VAL A 217 -3.84 23.12 10.35
CA VAL A 217 -2.58 23.15 11.10
C VAL A 217 -1.71 24.25 10.50
N PRO A 218 -1.43 25.33 11.24
CA PRO A 218 -0.72 26.48 10.71
C PRO A 218 0.74 26.12 10.38
N LEU A 219 1.31 26.80 9.39
CA LEU A 219 2.76 26.75 9.17
C LEU A 219 3.49 27.42 10.35
N ASN A 220 4.20 26.63 11.15
CA ASN A 220 4.94 27.11 12.32
C ASN A 220 6.37 26.57 12.31
N HIS A 221 7.36 27.46 12.45
CA HIS A 221 8.78 27.10 12.39
C HIS A 221 9.24 26.30 13.61
N ASP A 222 8.83 26.70 14.81
CA ASP A 222 9.25 26.05 16.06
C ASP A 222 8.71 24.62 16.11
N VAL A 223 7.45 24.42 15.70
CA VAL A 223 6.86 23.08 15.59
C VAL A 223 7.54 22.24 14.51
N ARG A 224 7.98 22.84 13.41
CA ARG A 224 8.77 22.13 12.41
C ARG A 224 10.10 21.64 13.02
N VAL A 225 10.81 22.49 13.77
CA VAL A 225 12.05 22.09 14.45
C VAL A 225 11.80 20.95 15.44
N LEU A 226 10.71 21.00 16.21
CA LEU A 226 10.29 19.91 17.08
C LEU A 226 10.05 18.61 16.29
N ALA A 227 9.26 18.68 15.22
CA ALA A 227 8.96 17.52 14.38
C ALA A 227 10.22 16.91 13.74
N ASP A 228 11.13 17.75 13.22
CA ASP A 228 12.40 17.32 12.64
C ASP A 228 13.31 16.66 13.71
N SER A 229 13.12 16.99 14.99
CA SER A 229 13.77 16.36 16.15
C SER A 229 12.98 15.19 16.78
N CYS A 230 11.95 14.67 16.10
CA CYS A 230 11.08 13.59 16.57
C CYS A 230 10.36 13.92 17.90
N LYS A 231 9.94 15.17 18.07
CA LYS A 231 9.20 15.64 19.25
C LYS A 231 7.76 16.01 18.90
N LEU A 232 6.84 15.69 19.82
CA LEU A 232 5.43 16.02 19.69
C LEU A 232 5.21 17.54 19.67
N ALA A 233 4.36 17.99 18.77
CA ALA A 233 3.91 19.38 18.69
C ALA A 233 3.02 19.78 19.87
N LEU A 234 2.49 18.79 20.62
CA LEU A 234 1.70 19.00 21.83
C LEU A 234 2.44 19.80 22.93
N GLN A 235 3.75 20.01 22.80
CA GLN A 235 4.53 20.89 23.66
C GLN A 235 4.29 22.39 23.38
N VAL A 236 3.69 22.72 22.24
CA VAL A 236 3.31 24.08 21.87
C VAL A 236 1.80 24.22 22.06
N ASP A 237 1.39 25.15 22.94
CA ASP A 237 0.00 25.30 23.39
C ASP A 237 -1.00 25.38 22.23
N GLN A 238 -0.72 26.19 21.21
CA GLN A 238 -1.57 26.33 20.02
C GLN A 238 -1.85 24.96 19.36
N PHE A 239 -0.82 24.11 19.23
CA PHE A 239 -0.96 22.81 18.58
C PHE A 239 -1.60 21.80 19.51
N ASN A 240 -1.30 21.86 20.81
CA ASN A 240 -1.99 21.05 21.80
C ASN A 240 -3.51 21.32 21.78
N GLU A 241 -3.94 22.58 21.75
CA GLU A 241 -5.36 22.96 21.64
C GLU A 241 -6.00 22.42 20.35
N LEU A 242 -5.34 22.59 19.20
CA LEU A 242 -5.83 22.09 17.91
C LEU A 242 -6.04 20.58 17.92
N PHE A 243 -5.04 19.82 18.37
CA PHE A 243 -5.15 18.36 18.43
C PHE A 243 -6.12 17.91 19.53
N SER A 244 -6.25 18.65 20.64
CA SER A 244 -7.24 18.35 21.70
C SER A 244 -8.67 18.49 21.19
N ASP A 245 -8.98 19.58 20.47
CA ASP A 245 -10.28 19.77 19.85
C ASP A 245 -10.54 18.67 18.81
N PHE A 246 -9.59 18.41 17.92
CA PHE A 246 -9.74 17.42 16.86
C PHE A 246 -9.93 15.98 17.40
N ALA A 247 -9.06 15.55 18.32
CA ALA A 247 -9.18 14.25 18.98
C ALA A 247 -10.49 14.14 19.77
N GLY A 248 -10.91 15.21 20.44
CA GLY A 248 -12.19 15.29 21.14
C GLY A 248 -13.38 15.12 20.22
N ARG A 249 -13.40 15.80 19.06
CA ARG A 249 -14.45 15.67 18.04
C ARG A 249 -14.50 14.25 17.45
N ILE A 250 -13.34 13.63 17.22
CA ILE A 250 -13.27 12.21 16.84
C ILE A 250 -13.90 11.35 17.95
N ALA A 251 -13.43 11.48 19.19
CA ALA A 251 -13.87 10.66 20.31
C ALA A 251 -15.37 10.74 20.60
N ARG A 252 -15.95 11.94 20.50
CA ARG A 252 -17.39 12.19 20.66
C ARG A 252 -18.22 11.86 19.42
N ARG A 253 -17.59 11.40 18.33
CA ARG A 253 -18.23 11.11 17.03
C ARG A 253 -18.97 12.31 16.44
N GLU A 254 -18.39 13.50 16.59
CA GLU A 254 -18.94 14.77 16.07
C GLU A 254 -18.55 15.01 14.60
N ILE A 255 -17.61 14.22 14.07
CA ILE A 255 -17.23 14.24 12.65
C ILE A 255 -17.98 13.10 11.94
N PRO A 256 -19.07 13.39 11.20
CA PRO A 256 -19.80 12.37 10.47
C PRO A 256 -19.01 11.91 9.23
N PRO A 257 -19.20 10.67 8.77
CA PRO A 257 -18.79 10.24 7.44
C PRO A 257 -19.27 11.19 6.34
N CYS A 258 -18.35 11.64 5.49
CA CYS A 258 -18.66 12.38 4.28
C CYS A 258 -19.14 11.41 3.20
N THR A 259 -20.46 11.36 3.01
CA THR A 259 -21.08 10.49 2.00
C THR A 259 -21.37 11.21 0.69
N ASP A 260 -21.42 12.55 0.72
CA ASP A 260 -21.82 13.43 -0.37
C ASP A 260 -20.61 14.22 -0.88
N TYR A 261 -19.66 13.49 -1.48
CA TYR A 261 -18.53 14.07 -2.18
C TYR A 261 -18.44 13.48 -3.58
N SER A 262 -18.01 14.30 -4.53
CA SER A 262 -17.71 13.88 -5.89
C SER A 262 -16.26 14.22 -6.19
N PRO A 263 -15.40 13.22 -6.46
CA PRO A 263 -14.07 13.50 -6.96
C PRO A 263 -14.16 14.27 -8.27
N LEU A 264 -13.24 15.21 -8.47
CA LEU A 264 -13.22 16.09 -9.62
C LEU A 264 -12.62 15.40 -10.84
N GLU A 265 -13.22 15.61 -12.00
CA GLU A 265 -12.57 15.29 -13.28
C GLU A 265 -11.43 16.28 -13.56
N TYR A 266 -10.60 15.97 -14.56
CA TYR A 266 -9.35 16.71 -14.78
C TYR A 266 -9.57 18.21 -15.05
N ASP A 267 -10.56 18.57 -15.85
CA ASP A 267 -10.89 19.96 -16.18
C ASP A 267 -11.44 20.71 -14.96
N GLU A 268 -12.34 20.10 -14.20
CA GLU A 268 -12.86 20.64 -12.94
C GLU A 268 -11.75 20.87 -11.92
N PHE A 269 -10.82 19.90 -11.82
CA PHE A 269 -9.66 20.01 -10.95
C PHE A 269 -8.73 21.16 -11.35
N LEU A 270 -8.50 21.39 -12.65
CA LEU A 270 -7.70 22.52 -13.11
C LEU A 270 -8.35 23.86 -12.77
N ARG A 271 -9.69 23.97 -12.85
CA ARG A 271 -10.42 25.21 -12.50
C ARG A 271 -10.21 25.61 -11.05
N VAL A 272 -9.96 24.68 -10.14
CA VAL A 272 -9.59 24.98 -8.74
C VAL A 272 -8.34 25.87 -8.66
N PHE A 273 -7.44 25.79 -9.64
CA PHE A 273 -6.21 26.60 -9.71
C PHE A 273 -6.33 27.78 -10.68
N GLY A 274 -7.54 28.08 -11.17
CA GLY A 274 -7.76 29.10 -12.21
C GLY A 274 -7.12 28.72 -13.55
N ALA A 275 -6.90 27.42 -13.79
CA ALA A 275 -6.34 26.88 -15.02
C ALA A 275 -7.42 26.15 -15.82
N GLU A 276 -7.20 26.04 -17.12
CA GLU A 276 -8.02 25.25 -18.04
C GLU A 276 -7.11 24.39 -18.92
N GLU A 277 -7.61 23.25 -19.36
CA GLU A 277 -6.88 22.42 -20.32
C GLU A 277 -6.86 23.15 -21.68
N PRO A 278 -5.66 23.36 -22.29
CA PRO A 278 -5.58 23.97 -23.60
C PRO A 278 -6.39 23.19 -24.65
N PRO A 279 -7.02 23.88 -25.62
CA PRO A 279 -7.79 23.21 -26.65
C PRO A 279 -6.90 22.31 -27.53
N GLY A 280 -7.45 21.19 -27.96
CA GLY A 280 -6.76 20.20 -28.80
C GLY A 280 -6.18 19.05 -27.99
N ARG A 281 -5.46 18.15 -28.66
CA ARG A 281 -4.70 17.07 -28.01
C ARG A 281 -3.25 17.17 -28.45
N PRO A 282 -2.28 16.76 -27.61
CA PRO A 282 -0.90 16.61 -28.05
C PRO A 282 -0.84 15.70 -29.29
N THR A 283 -0.05 16.08 -30.29
CA THR A 283 0.20 15.23 -31.46
C THR A 283 0.97 13.98 -31.00
N PRO A 284 0.46 12.77 -31.25
CA PRO A 284 1.22 11.55 -30.95
C PRO A 284 2.55 11.55 -31.71
N ALA A 285 3.64 11.19 -31.02
CA ALA A 285 4.93 11.06 -31.68
C ALA A 285 4.87 9.95 -32.74
N THR A 286 5.39 10.25 -33.93
CA THR A 286 5.59 9.27 -34.99
C THR A 286 6.88 8.51 -34.76
N LYS A 287 7.09 7.43 -35.52
CA LYS A 287 8.39 6.73 -35.51
C LYS A 287 9.53 7.66 -35.93
N ALA A 288 9.33 8.50 -36.95
CA ALA A 288 10.35 9.44 -37.40
C ALA A 288 10.72 10.49 -36.33
N ASP A 289 9.77 10.87 -35.48
CA ASP A 289 10.04 11.81 -34.38
C ASP A 289 10.94 11.20 -33.28
N LEU A 290 10.89 9.88 -33.10
CA LEU A 290 11.62 9.16 -32.04
C LEU A 290 12.87 8.42 -32.54
N PHE A 291 12.87 8.02 -33.80
CA PHE A 291 13.93 7.29 -34.48
C PHE A 291 14.43 8.16 -35.63
N ALA A 292 15.66 8.67 -35.53
CA ALA A 292 16.29 9.44 -36.60
C ALA A 292 16.24 8.66 -37.94
N GLU A 293 16.08 9.36 -39.06
CA GLU A 293 15.98 8.75 -40.42
C GLU A 293 17.26 8.03 -40.88
N GLU A 294 18.31 8.01 -40.06
CA GLU A 294 19.40 7.05 -40.25
C GLU A 294 19.02 5.77 -39.49
N GLU A 295 18.73 4.71 -40.26
CA GLU A 295 19.29 3.39 -39.94
C GLU A 295 20.83 3.51 -39.92
N ALA A 296 21.38 4.31 -39.00
CA ALA A 296 22.70 4.08 -38.50
C ALA A 296 22.59 2.66 -37.96
N GLN A 297 23.23 1.71 -38.66
CA GLN A 297 23.41 0.34 -38.19
C GLN A 297 23.71 0.45 -36.71
N ALA A 298 22.71 0.14 -35.88
CA ALA A 298 22.84 0.30 -34.45
C ALA A 298 24.00 -0.60 -34.09
N THR A 299 25.18 -0.01 -33.89
CA THR A 299 26.32 -0.77 -33.41
C THR A 299 25.86 -1.14 -32.01
N PRO A 300 25.59 -2.43 -31.74
CA PRO A 300 24.96 -2.78 -30.49
C PRO A 300 25.88 -2.28 -29.38
N LEU A 301 25.37 -1.37 -28.54
CA LEU A 301 26.06 -0.91 -27.33
C LEU A 301 26.20 -2.05 -26.31
N LEU A 302 25.51 -3.15 -26.55
CA LEU A 302 25.87 -4.46 -26.04
C LEU A 302 27.00 -4.97 -26.94
N MET A 303 28.21 -5.17 -26.38
CA MET A 303 29.06 -6.23 -26.91
C MET A 303 28.14 -7.43 -27.15
N GLU A 304 28.12 -7.97 -28.36
CA GLU A 304 27.59 -9.30 -28.58
C GLU A 304 28.37 -10.22 -27.64
N PHE A 305 27.86 -10.37 -26.41
CA PHE A 305 28.04 -11.60 -25.71
C PHE A 305 27.50 -12.61 -26.69
N ASP A 306 28.38 -13.46 -27.19
CA ASP A 306 28.00 -14.72 -27.80
C ASP A 306 27.26 -15.48 -26.69
N LEU A 307 25.97 -15.13 -26.55
CA LEU A 307 25.03 -15.81 -25.68
C LEU A 307 24.89 -17.15 -26.35
N THR A 308 25.78 -18.06 -25.95
CA THR A 308 25.68 -19.47 -26.26
C THR A 308 24.23 -19.83 -25.93
N PRO A 309 23.43 -20.26 -26.93
CA PRO A 309 22.04 -20.59 -26.68
C PRO A 309 22.01 -21.53 -25.47
N LEU A 310 21.36 -21.09 -24.39
CA LEU A 310 21.15 -21.97 -23.24
C LEU A 310 20.43 -23.18 -23.82
N ARG A 311 21.11 -24.34 -23.78
CA ARG A 311 20.60 -25.57 -24.38
C ARG A 311 19.16 -25.75 -23.93
N GLN A 312 18.23 -25.78 -24.89
CA GLN A 312 16.89 -26.31 -24.62
C GLN A 312 17.08 -27.67 -23.95
N VAL A 313 16.41 -27.86 -22.81
CA VAL A 313 16.42 -29.15 -22.12
C VAL A 313 15.88 -30.18 -23.11
N HIS A 314 16.66 -31.23 -23.36
CA HIS A 314 16.19 -32.33 -24.17
C HIS A 314 15.36 -33.26 -23.29
N VAL A 315 14.05 -33.16 -23.43
CA VAL A 315 13.10 -33.87 -22.59
C VAL A 315 12.63 -35.13 -23.30
N ILE A 316 12.91 -36.29 -22.70
CA ILE A 316 12.54 -37.60 -23.25
C ILE A 316 11.19 -38.07 -22.67
N ASP A 317 10.85 -37.62 -21.46
CA ASP A 317 9.57 -37.98 -20.81
C ASP A 317 8.39 -37.26 -21.48
N PRO A 318 7.34 -37.98 -21.91
CA PRO A 318 6.19 -37.39 -22.60
C PRO A 318 5.38 -36.39 -21.77
N ARG A 319 5.33 -36.53 -20.44
CA ARG A 319 4.61 -35.61 -19.54
C ARG A 319 5.38 -34.32 -19.36
N GLN A 320 6.69 -34.42 -19.14
CA GLN A 320 7.57 -33.26 -19.08
C GLN A 320 7.58 -32.50 -20.42
N ARG A 321 7.56 -33.20 -21.56
CA ARG A 321 7.47 -32.57 -22.88
C ARG A 321 6.19 -31.74 -23.05
N LYS A 322 5.06 -32.26 -22.58
CA LYS A 322 3.78 -31.54 -22.61
C LYS A 322 3.81 -30.28 -21.74
N VAL A 323 4.49 -30.33 -20.60
CA VAL A 323 4.74 -29.17 -19.74
C VAL A 323 5.66 -28.15 -20.44
N GLN A 324 6.72 -28.60 -21.08
CA GLN A 324 7.62 -27.73 -21.84
C GLN A 324 6.87 -27.01 -22.96
N GLU A 325 6.10 -27.74 -23.78
CA GLU A 325 5.29 -27.17 -24.87
C GLU A 325 4.27 -26.15 -24.34
N MET A 326 3.66 -26.41 -23.18
CA MET A 326 2.75 -25.47 -22.51
C MET A 326 3.47 -24.18 -22.08
N MET A 327 4.64 -24.31 -21.44
CA MET A 327 5.42 -23.16 -20.96
C MET A 327 5.94 -22.31 -22.12
N GLU A 328 6.39 -22.95 -23.19
CA GLU A 328 6.84 -22.27 -24.40
C GLU A 328 5.68 -21.56 -25.11
N ALA A 329 4.48 -22.15 -25.14
CA ALA A 329 3.29 -21.52 -25.73
C ALA A 329 2.86 -20.24 -25.01
N ILE A 330 3.20 -20.08 -23.72
CA ILE A 330 2.95 -18.86 -22.93
C ILE A 330 4.19 -17.95 -22.85
N GLY A 331 5.24 -18.25 -23.62
CA GLY A 331 6.45 -17.41 -23.73
C GLY A 331 7.49 -17.63 -22.63
N ILE A 332 7.41 -18.72 -21.87
CA ILE A 332 8.38 -19.08 -20.83
C ILE A 332 9.40 -20.06 -21.40
N HIS A 333 10.68 -19.66 -21.43
CA HIS A 333 11.76 -20.52 -21.90
C HIS A 333 12.20 -21.49 -20.81
N VAL A 334 12.08 -22.79 -21.06
CA VAL A 334 12.50 -23.83 -20.13
C VAL A 334 14.01 -24.08 -20.24
N THR A 335 14.74 -23.85 -19.17
CA THR A 335 16.20 -24.03 -19.06
C THR A 335 16.59 -25.19 -18.15
N GLY A 336 15.66 -25.71 -17.35
CA GLY A 336 15.80 -26.89 -16.51
C GLY A 336 14.42 -27.51 -16.29
N MET A 337 14.35 -28.83 -16.13
CA MET A 337 13.10 -29.47 -15.76
C MET A 337 13.35 -30.78 -15.02
N ASP A 338 12.82 -30.87 -13.81
CA ASP A 338 12.96 -32.01 -12.93
C ASP A 338 11.58 -32.51 -12.50
N ALA A 339 11.47 -33.81 -12.24
CA ALA A 339 10.24 -34.41 -11.73
C ALA A 339 10.55 -35.12 -10.41
N GLU A 340 9.91 -34.68 -9.33
CA GLU A 340 10.03 -35.26 -8.00
C GLU A 340 8.68 -35.74 -7.50
N GLU A 341 8.69 -36.79 -6.67
CA GLU A 341 7.47 -37.45 -6.19
C GLU A 341 6.62 -36.55 -5.28
N HIS A 342 7.24 -35.57 -4.59
CA HIS A 342 6.58 -34.64 -3.68
C HIS A 342 6.19 -33.30 -4.33
N ASP A 343 7.06 -32.76 -5.18
CA ASP A 343 6.92 -31.40 -5.74
C ASP A 343 6.30 -31.38 -7.16
N GLY A 344 6.15 -32.55 -7.78
CA GLY A 344 5.64 -32.69 -9.15
C GLY A 344 6.70 -32.36 -10.19
N ILE A 345 6.35 -31.60 -11.23
CA ILE A 345 7.27 -31.17 -12.27
C ILE A 345 7.76 -29.75 -11.96
N THR A 346 9.04 -29.59 -11.67
CA THR A 346 9.68 -28.29 -11.49
C THR A 346 10.25 -27.83 -12.82
N VAL A 347 9.83 -26.66 -13.29
CA VAL A 347 10.32 -26.01 -14.50
C VAL A 347 11.22 -24.86 -14.09
N THR A 348 12.47 -24.89 -14.52
CA THR A 348 13.41 -23.77 -14.33
C THR A 348 13.40 -22.91 -15.59
N SER A 349 13.25 -21.60 -15.43
CA SER A 349 13.37 -20.59 -16.49
C SER A 349 14.32 -19.47 -16.02
N GLY A 350 15.57 -19.54 -16.47
CA GLY A 350 16.63 -18.65 -16.00
C GLY A 350 16.88 -18.84 -14.50
N ALA A 351 16.58 -17.83 -13.69
CA ALA A 351 16.70 -17.87 -12.22
C ALA A 351 15.38 -18.20 -11.51
N THR A 352 14.30 -18.49 -12.25
CA THR A 352 12.97 -18.74 -11.69
C THR A 352 12.67 -20.24 -11.72
N GLU A 353 12.13 -20.77 -10.62
CA GLU A 353 11.58 -22.13 -10.56
C GLU A 353 10.05 -22.08 -10.47
N ILE A 354 9.37 -22.86 -11.30
CA ILE A 354 7.92 -22.99 -11.36
C ILE A 354 7.58 -24.44 -11.01
N ARG A 355 6.94 -24.66 -9.87
CA ARG A 355 6.59 -26.02 -9.39
C ARG A 355 5.17 -26.40 -9.78
N ILE A 356 5.05 -27.41 -10.64
CA ILE A 356 3.78 -27.92 -11.15
C ILE A 356 3.48 -29.24 -10.47
N GLY A 357 2.78 -29.17 -9.34
CA GLY A 357 2.32 -30.38 -8.65
C GLY A 357 2.45 -30.36 -7.13
N GLU A 358 2.98 -29.28 -6.54
CA GLU A 358 3.09 -29.16 -5.08
C GLU A 358 1.75 -29.42 -4.36
N MET A 359 1.70 -30.46 -3.53
CA MET A 359 0.48 -30.92 -2.87
C MET A 359 0.00 -29.95 -1.78
N ALA A 360 0.90 -29.18 -1.16
CA ALA A 360 0.56 -28.14 -0.18
C ALA A 360 -0.31 -27.01 -0.77
N ASP A 361 -0.33 -26.89 -2.10
CA ASP A 361 -1.02 -25.82 -2.83
C ASP A 361 -2.36 -26.26 -3.44
N LEU A 362 -2.86 -27.45 -3.05
CA LEU A 362 -4.09 -28.03 -3.62
C LEU A 362 -5.30 -27.12 -3.40
N ASP A 363 -5.44 -26.52 -2.21
CA ASP A 363 -6.54 -25.61 -1.90
C ASP A 363 -6.47 -24.32 -2.74
N ASN A 364 -5.27 -23.79 -2.98
CA ASN A 364 -5.05 -22.61 -3.83
C ASN A 364 -5.36 -22.93 -5.30
N LYS A 365 -4.97 -24.11 -5.78
CA LYS A 365 -5.29 -24.60 -7.13
C LYS A 365 -6.80 -24.78 -7.31
N MET A 366 -7.48 -25.38 -6.34
CA MET A 366 -8.95 -25.51 -6.35
C MET A 366 -9.65 -24.16 -6.32
N ALA A 367 -9.19 -23.22 -5.50
CA ALA A 367 -9.72 -21.87 -5.44
C ALA A 367 -9.52 -21.11 -6.76
N PHE A 368 -8.37 -21.28 -7.41
CA PHE A 368 -8.07 -20.69 -8.71
C PHE A 368 -8.97 -21.25 -9.82
N VAL A 369 -9.16 -22.58 -9.89
CA VAL A 369 -10.09 -23.21 -10.83
C VAL A 369 -11.53 -22.75 -10.59
N ALA A 370 -11.95 -22.63 -9.32
CA ALA A 370 -13.27 -22.10 -8.96
C ALA A 370 -13.42 -20.60 -9.29
N ALA A 371 -12.33 -19.83 -9.28
CA ALA A 371 -12.33 -18.42 -9.69
C ALA A 371 -12.40 -18.28 -11.22
N LEU A 372 -11.63 -19.08 -11.96
CA LEU A 372 -11.68 -19.14 -13.42
C LEU A 372 -13.06 -19.57 -13.93
N ALA A 373 -13.71 -20.55 -13.28
CA ALA A 373 -15.08 -20.94 -13.62
C ALA A 373 -16.10 -19.80 -13.48
N ARG A 374 -15.84 -18.82 -12.61
CA ARG A 374 -16.72 -17.66 -12.36
C ARG A 374 -16.41 -16.45 -13.24
N SER A 375 -15.27 -16.41 -13.91
CA SER A 375 -14.83 -15.24 -14.70
C SER A 375 -15.44 -15.19 -16.11
N GLY A 376 -16.08 -16.27 -16.58
CA GLY A 376 -16.63 -16.37 -17.93
C GLY A 376 -15.56 -16.41 -19.04
N GLN A 377 -14.28 -16.47 -18.68
CA GLN A 377 -13.17 -16.59 -19.63
C GLN A 377 -12.99 -18.04 -20.06
N THR A 378 -12.57 -18.27 -21.31
CA THR A 378 -12.20 -19.59 -21.80
C THR A 378 -10.78 -19.92 -21.32
N PHE A 379 -10.59 -21.06 -20.68
CA PHE A 379 -9.29 -21.51 -20.18
C PHE A 379 -9.06 -22.97 -20.56
N SER A 380 -7.83 -23.28 -20.96
CA SER A 380 -7.46 -24.66 -21.26
C SER A 380 -6.92 -25.34 -20.01
N MET A 381 -7.54 -26.44 -19.59
CA MET A 381 -7.01 -27.30 -18.54
C MET A 381 -6.28 -28.48 -19.18
N ILE A 382 -5.02 -28.66 -18.80
CA ILE A 382 -4.19 -29.78 -19.25
C ILE A 382 -3.92 -30.68 -18.06
N ASP A 383 -4.42 -31.92 -18.13
CA ASP A 383 -4.07 -32.94 -17.16
C ASP A 383 -2.69 -33.52 -17.53
N VAL A 384 -1.76 -33.44 -16.58
CA VAL A 384 -0.37 -33.89 -16.71
C VAL A 384 -0.10 -35.18 -15.95
N ARG A 385 -1.13 -35.79 -15.33
CA ARG A 385 -0.99 -37.08 -14.61
C ARG A 385 -0.69 -38.22 -15.59
N TYR A 386 -1.25 -38.16 -16.80
CA TYR A 386 -1.09 -39.15 -17.85
C TYR A 386 -0.60 -38.50 -19.15
N ALA A 387 0.26 -39.19 -19.89
CA ALA A 387 0.84 -38.66 -21.13
C ALA A 387 -0.22 -38.38 -22.21
N ASP A 388 -1.24 -39.22 -22.28
CA ASP A 388 -2.32 -39.23 -23.26
C ASP A 388 -3.58 -38.47 -22.80
N ALA A 389 -3.55 -37.83 -21.63
CA ALA A 389 -4.73 -37.15 -21.12
C ALA A 389 -5.16 -36.00 -22.06
N PRO A 390 -6.47 -35.87 -22.35
CA PRO A 390 -6.97 -34.83 -23.25
C PRO A 390 -6.80 -33.43 -22.62
N SER A 391 -6.63 -32.43 -23.49
CA SER A 391 -6.72 -31.03 -23.09
C SER A 391 -8.19 -30.62 -23.10
N TYR A 392 -8.67 -30.05 -22.00
CA TYR A 392 -10.02 -29.52 -21.86
C TYR A 392 -9.99 -28.02 -22.12
N ARG A 393 -11.03 -27.46 -22.75
CA ARG A 393 -11.12 -26.03 -23.08
C ARG A 393 -12.35 -25.40 -22.45
#